data_AF-W5NNQ4-F1
#
_entry.id   AF-W5NNQ4-F1
#
_cell.length_a   1.000
_cell.length_b   1.000
_cell.length_c   1.000
_cell.angle_alpha   90.00
_cell.angle_beta   90.00
_cell.angle_gamma   90.00
#
_symmetry.space_group_name_H-M   'P 1'
#
loop_
_entity.id
_entity.type
_entity.pdbx_description
1 polymer ?
#
loop_
_entity_poly.entity_id
_entity_poly.type
_entity_poly.pdbx_seq_one_letter_code
_entity_poly.pdbx_strand_id
1 'polypeptide(L)'
;MESLSQDSILECQICFNYYSPRRRPKLLDCRHTCCSVCLTQMRTSQKEIRCPWCRGVTKLPAGFSVSQLPDDPEIITVIAIPHASEHTPVFIRLPSNGCYMLPLPVAKERALLPG
;
A
#
# COMPACT_ATOMS: atom_id res chain seq x y z
N MET A 1 -14.13 18.58 11.90
CA MET A 1 -13.48 18.92 10.62
C MET A 1 -12.48 17.81 10.32
N GLU A 2 -12.73 17.13 9.21
CA GLU A 2 -11.75 16.38 8.41
C GLU A 2 -11.02 15.22 9.09
N SER A 3 -11.76 14.16 9.44
CA SER A 3 -11.20 12.81 9.41
C SER A 3 -11.09 12.37 7.94
N LEU A 4 -10.13 12.96 7.21
CA LEU A 4 -9.69 12.37 5.94
C LEU A 4 -9.06 11.04 6.31
N SER A 5 -9.83 9.98 6.11
CA SER A 5 -9.50 8.58 6.34
C SER A 5 -8.06 8.30 5.93
N GLN A 6 -7.24 7.84 6.89
CA GLN A 6 -5.87 7.40 6.65
C GLN A 6 -5.78 6.34 5.54
N ASP A 7 -6.90 5.72 5.16
CA ASP A 7 -7.01 4.82 4.01
C ASP A 7 -6.63 5.47 2.68
N SER A 8 -6.93 6.76 2.48
CA SER A 8 -6.68 7.43 1.20
C SER A 8 -5.19 7.64 0.91
N ILE A 9 -4.34 7.69 1.94
CA ILE A 9 -2.88 7.73 1.76
C ILE A 9 -2.29 6.34 1.48
N LEU A 10 -3.02 5.27 1.82
CA LEU A 10 -2.58 3.88 1.62
C LEU A 10 -3.06 3.27 0.30
N GLU A 11 -3.87 3.99 -0.47
CA GLU A 11 -4.36 3.56 -1.77
C GLU A 11 -3.85 4.43 -2.91
N CYS A 12 -3.75 3.81 -4.09
CA CYS A 12 -3.41 4.54 -5.29
C CYS A 12 -4.59 5.38 -5.79
N GLN A 13 -4.39 6.69 -5.92
CA GLN A 13 -5.42 7.63 -6.40
C GLN A 13 -5.83 7.47 -7.89
N ILE A 14 -5.19 6.53 -8.63
CA ILE A 14 -5.55 6.21 -10.02
C ILE A 14 -6.43 4.95 -10.10
N CYS A 15 -6.12 3.92 -9.30
CA CYS A 15 -6.78 2.63 -9.39
C CYS A 15 -7.48 2.19 -8.10
N PHE A 16 -7.43 3.02 -7.05
CA PHE A 16 -8.07 2.80 -5.74
C PHE A 16 -7.72 1.45 -5.11
N ASN A 17 -6.52 0.95 -5.39
CA ASN A 17 -6.01 -0.29 -4.78
C ASN A 17 -4.97 0.06 -3.72
N TYR A 18 -5.01 -0.66 -2.59
CA TYR A 18 -4.03 -0.56 -1.52
C TYR A 18 -2.61 -0.87 -1.98
N TYR A 19 -1.66 -0.09 -1.46
CA TYR A 19 -0.24 -0.35 -1.63
C TYR A 19 0.17 -1.65 -0.94
N SER A 20 1.08 -2.37 -1.58
CA SER A 20 1.60 -3.65 -1.07
C SER A 20 3.02 -3.87 -1.59
N PRO A 21 3.75 -4.89 -1.12
CA PRO A 21 5.08 -5.20 -1.67
C PRO A 21 5.09 -5.40 -3.20
N ARG A 22 3.97 -5.85 -3.79
CA ARG A 22 3.81 -6.00 -5.25
C ARG A 22 3.29 -4.73 -5.95
N ARG A 23 2.62 -3.85 -5.20
CA ARG A 23 2.05 -2.57 -5.67
C ARG A 23 2.69 -1.43 -4.87
N ARG A 24 3.95 -1.11 -5.17
CA ARG A 24 4.69 -0.12 -4.39
C ARG A 24 4.31 1.31 -4.80
N PRO A 25 4.24 2.26 -3.85
CA PRO A 25 4.04 3.68 -4.15
C PRO A 25 5.34 4.26 -4.72
N LYS A 26 5.41 4.48 -6.04
CA LYS A 26 6.60 5.01 -6.72
C LYS A 26 6.54 6.53 -6.83
N LEU A 27 7.63 7.18 -6.43
CA LEU A 27 7.83 8.62 -6.50
C LEU A 27 8.38 9.01 -7.87
N LEU A 28 7.72 9.95 -8.55
CA LEU A 28 8.18 10.54 -9.80
C LEU A 28 9.06 11.78 -9.54
N ASP A 29 9.81 12.23 -10.56
CA ASP A 29 10.67 13.44 -10.48
C ASP A 29 9.89 14.70 -10.08
N CYS A 30 8.60 14.75 -10.46
CA CYS A 30 7.68 15.83 -10.08
C CYS A 30 7.12 15.71 -8.65
N ARG A 31 7.65 14.78 -7.84
CA ARG A 31 7.22 14.48 -6.46
C ARG A 31 5.79 13.94 -6.29
N HIS A 32 5.13 13.55 -7.37
CA HIS A 32 3.88 12.81 -7.28
C HIS A 32 4.12 11.31 -7.14
N THR A 33 3.22 10.65 -6.43
CA THR A 33 3.32 9.23 -6.10
C THR A 33 2.22 8.42 -6.75
N CYS A 34 2.60 7.34 -7.43
CA CYS A 34 1.67 6.47 -8.14
C CYS A 34 2.06 4.99 -7.98
N CYS A 35 1.09 4.10 -8.08
CA CYS A 35 1.37 2.67 -7.93
C CYS A 35 2.27 2.13 -9.06
N SER A 36 3.21 1.23 -8.73
CA SER A 36 4.11 0.60 -9.70
C SER A 36 3.37 -0.05 -10.87
N VAL A 37 2.23 -0.70 -10.59
CA VAL A 37 1.38 -1.33 -11.60
C VAL A 37 0.79 -0.30 -12.57
N CYS A 38 0.31 0.82 -12.03
CA CYS A 38 -0.32 1.91 -12.77
C CYS A 38 0.70 2.57 -13.69
N LEU A 39 1.86 2.93 -13.15
CA LEU A 39 2.96 3.51 -13.93
C LEU A 39 3.47 2.56 -15.01
N THR A 40 3.49 1.25 -14.75
CA THR A 40 3.87 0.26 -15.76
C THR A 40 2.88 0.22 -16.92
N GLN A 41 1.58 0.31 -16.65
CA GLN A 41 0.54 0.33 -17.68
C GLN A 41 0.50 1.65 -18.46
N MET A 42 0.75 2.78 -17.79
CA MET A 42 0.71 4.11 -18.41
C MET A 42 1.99 4.48 -19.16
N ARG A 43 3.06 3.69 -19.00
CA ARG A 43 4.35 3.92 -19.67
C ARG A 43 4.18 3.82 -21.19
N THR A 44 4.33 4.95 -21.88
CA THR A 44 4.26 5.01 -23.34
C THR A 44 5.59 4.66 -24.01
N SER A 45 6.71 4.76 -23.31
CA SER A 45 8.04 4.60 -23.89
C SER A 45 9.01 3.94 -22.92
N GLN A 46 10.02 3.22 -23.44
CA GLN A 46 11.04 2.60 -22.60
C GLN A 46 11.96 3.61 -21.91
N LYS A 47 11.94 4.88 -22.30
CA LYS A 47 12.88 5.90 -21.80
C LYS A 47 12.24 6.92 -20.86
N GLU A 48 10.91 6.97 -20.79
CA GLU A 48 10.22 7.99 -20.01
C GLU A 48 8.87 7.51 -19.47
N ILE A 49 8.48 8.11 -18.35
CA ILE A 49 7.15 8.00 -17.74
C ILE A 49 6.61 9.42 -17.57
N ARG A 50 5.33 9.63 -17.88
CA ARG A 50 4.66 10.91 -17.66
C ARG A 50 3.76 10.81 -16.43
N CYS A 51 3.85 11.82 -15.58
CA CYS A 51 3.00 11.96 -14.42
C CYS A 51 1.53 12.13 -14.85
N PRO A 52 0.59 11.36 -14.25
CA PRO A 52 -0.83 11.47 -14.61
C PRO A 52 -1.48 12.77 -14.13
N TRP A 53 -0.90 13.45 -13.14
CA TRP A 53 -1.45 14.70 -12.58
C TRP A 53 -0.88 15.94 -13.26
N CYS A 54 0.46 16.06 -13.36
CA CYS A 54 1.12 17.28 -13.84
C CYS A 54 1.80 17.12 -15.20
N ARG A 55 1.76 15.93 -15.82
CA ARG A 55 2.47 15.60 -17.08
C ARG A 55 3.99 15.77 -17.02
N GLY A 56 4.57 16.00 -15.84
CA GLY A 56 6.01 16.00 -15.62
C GLY A 56 6.65 14.70 -16.09
N VAL A 57 7.79 14.81 -16.76
CA VAL A 57 8.50 13.67 -17.36
C VAL A 57 9.53 13.14 -16.38
N THR A 58 9.46 11.85 -16.08
CA THR A 58 10.49 11.11 -15.35
C THR A 58 11.29 10.28 -16.32
N LYS A 59 12.58 10.60 -16.46
CA LYS A 59 13.48 9.90 -17.37
C LYS A 59 13.95 8.59 -16.75
N LEU A 60 13.85 7.51 -17.51
CA LEU A 60 14.36 6.20 -17.14
C LEU A 60 15.66 5.92 -17.91
N PRO A 61 16.76 5.56 -17.23
CA PRO A 61 17.96 5.04 -17.88
C PRO A 61 17.66 3.81 -18.75
N ALA A 62 18.55 3.50 -19.70
CA ALA A 62 18.39 2.31 -20.53
C ALA A 62 18.35 1.04 -19.66
N GLY A 63 17.33 0.20 -19.85
CA GLY A 63 17.12 -1.01 -19.04
C GLY A 63 16.42 -0.79 -17.69
N PHE A 64 16.12 0.45 -17.30
CA PHE A 64 15.36 0.71 -16.07
C PHE A 64 13.88 0.38 -16.23
N SER A 65 13.36 -0.34 -15.23
CA SER A 65 11.95 -0.65 -15.04
C SER A 65 11.32 0.27 -14.00
N VAL A 66 9.99 0.37 -14.03
CA VAL A 66 9.21 1.14 -13.04
C VAL A 66 9.48 0.68 -11.61
N SER A 67 9.74 -0.62 -11.42
CA SER A 67 10.06 -1.21 -10.11
C SER A 67 11.32 -0.64 -9.47
N GLN A 68 12.24 -0.08 -10.27
CA GLN A 68 13.50 0.52 -9.81
C GLN A 68 13.38 2.00 -9.47
N LEU A 69 12.21 2.63 -9.69
CA LEU A 69 11.96 3.98 -9.20
C LEU A 69 11.97 4.00 -7.66
N PRO A 70 12.39 5.13 -7.05
CA PRO A 70 12.31 5.29 -5.62
C PRO A 70 10.87 5.13 -5.15
N ASP A 71 10.70 4.45 -4.03
CA ASP A 71 9.42 4.40 -3.36
C ASP A 71 9.22 5.70 -2.56
N ASP A 72 7.97 6.13 -2.37
CA ASP A 72 7.65 7.27 -1.52
C ASP A 72 7.89 6.90 -0.04
N PRO A 73 8.82 7.56 0.67
CA PRO A 73 9.17 7.22 2.04
C PRO A 73 8.03 7.50 3.03
N GLU A 74 7.21 8.52 2.79
CA GLU A 74 6.10 8.90 3.67
C GLU A 74 5.02 7.82 3.62
N ILE A 75 4.77 7.25 2.44
CA ILE A 75 3.79 6.17 2.29
C ILE A 75 4.40 4.83 2.71
N ILE A 76 5.67 4.57 2.37
CA ILE A 76 6.35 3.32 2.75
C ILE A 76 6.38 3.13 4.26
N THR A 77 6.68 4.17 5.03
CA THR A 77 6.75 4.06 6.48
C THR A 77 5.39 3.67 7.08
N VAL A 78 4.29 4.17 6.52
CA VAL A 78 2.94 3.83 6.97
C VAL A 78 2.55 2.39 6.60
N ILE A 79 2.92 1.89 5.41
CA ILE A 79 2.67 0.49 5.01
C ILE A 79 3.69 -0.53 5.57
N ALA A 80 4.87 -0.07 5.99
CA ALA A 80 5.94 -0.91 6.53
C ALA A 80 5.73 -1.23 8.00
N ILE A 81 4.95 -0.40 8.70
CA ILE A 81 4.21 -0.87 9.86
C ILE A 81 3.25 -1.89 9.27
N PRO A 82 3.36 -3.20 9.59
CA PRO A 82 2.20 -4.03 9.44
C PRO A 82 1.15 -3.29 10.26
N HIS A 83 0.18 -2.67 9.58
CA HIS A 83 -1.16 -2.74 10.10
C HIS A 83 -1.32 -4.24 10.30
N ALA A 84 -0.98 -4.72 11.51
CA ALA A 84 -1.70 -5.80 12.09
C ALA A 84 -3.11 -5.38 11.74
N SER A 85 -3.74 -6.16 10.86
CA SER A 85 -5.17 -6.17 10.81
C SER A 85 -5.64 -5.99 12.25
N GLU A 86 -6.72 -5.28 12.48
CA GLU A 86 -7.38 -5.24 13.80
C GLU A 86 -7.85 -6.66 14.25
N HIS A 87 -7.19 -7.71 13.78
CA HIS A 87 -7.44 -9.12 13.81
C HIS A 87 -6.07 -9.75 14.07
N THR A 88 -5.77 -10.02 15.33
CA THR A 88 -4.63 -10.85 15.73
C THR A 88 -4.89 -12.28 15.25
N PRO A 89 -4.00 -12.91 14.46
CA PRO A 89 -4.20 -14.29 14.03
C PRO A 89 -4.11 -15.21 15.26
N VAL A 90 -5.21 -15.88 15.57
CA VAL A 90 -5.23 -16.92 16.61
C VAL A 90 -4.90 -18.25 15.94
N PHE A 91 -3.88 -18.93 16.45
CA PHE A 91 -3.50 -20.28 16.04
C PHE A 91 -4.14 -21.28 17.00
N ILE A 92 -5.13 -22.02 16.52
CA ILE A 92 -5.66 -23.17 17.28
C ILE A 92 -4.92 -24.43 16.88
N ARG A 93 -4.39 -25.13 17.89
CA ARG A 93 -3.76 -26.44 17.74
C ARG A 93 -4.86 -27.50 17.70
N LEU A 94 -4.98 -28.19 16.56
CA LEU A 94 -5.92 -29.29 16.39
C LEU A 94 -5.29 -30.60 16.90
N PRO A 95 -6.09 -31.56 17.41
CA PRO A 95 -5.61 -32.85 17.92
C PRO A 95 -4.79 -33.67 16.91
N SER A 96 -4.99 -33.43 15.61
CA SER A 96 -4.35 -34.16 14.51
C SER A 96 -3.01 -33.59 14.05
N ASN A 97 -2.26 -32.90 14.92
CA ASN A 97 -1.02 -32.17 14.59
C ASN A 97 -1.18 -31.05 13.53
N GLY A 98 -2.39 -30.53 13.33
CA GLY A 98 -2.65 -29.37 12.47
C GLY A 98 -2.75 -28.07 13.25
N CYS A 99 -2.39 -26.95 12.64
CA CYS A 99 -2.71 -25.61 13.14
C CYS A 99 -3.67 -24.93 12.17
N TYR A 100 -4.77 -24.36 12.68
CA TYR A 100 -5.71 -23.58 11.87
C TYR A 100 -5.62 -22.10 12.26
N MET A 101 -5.54 -21.22 11.25
CA MET A 101 -5.55 -19.77 11.45
C MET A 101 -6.97 -19.23 11.28
N LEU A 102 -7.55 -18.68 12.35
CA LEU A 102 -8.83 -17.97 12.29
C LEU A 102 -8.61 -16.45 12.24
N PRO A 103 -9.19 -15.74 11.25
CA PRO A 103 -9.32 -14.30 11.31
C PRO A 103 -10.47 -13.92 12.25
N LEU A 104 -10.18 -13.46 13.47
CA LEU A 104 -11.16 -12.89 14.40
C LEU A 104 -11.08 -11.36 14.40
N PRO A 105 -12.19 -10.61 14.20
CA PRO A 105 -12.21 -9.17 14.45
C PRO A 105 -12.00 -8.87 15.93
N VAL A 106 -11.10 -7.93 16.26
CA VAL A 106 -10.96 -7.39 17.62
C VAL A 106 -12.31 -6.80 18.03
N ALA A 107 -12.95 -7.45 19.00
CA ALA A 107 -14.04 -6.84 19.73
C ALA A 107 -13.47 -5.61 20.43
N LYS A 108 -13.87 -4.42 19.96
CA LYS A 108 -13.65 -3.15 20.65
C LYS A 108 -14.27 -3.28 22.04
N GLU A 109 -13.44 -3.48 23.07
CA GLU A 109 -13.86 -3.41 24.46
C GLU A 109 -14.41 -2.01 24.73
N ARG A 110 -15.74 -1.87 24.62
CA ARG A 110 -16.46 -0.83 25.34
C ARG A 110 -16.72 -1.38 26.73
N ALA A 111 -15.92 -0.91 27.68
CA ALA A 111 -16.17 -1.04 29.09
C ALA A 111 -17.63 -0.65 29.41
N LEU A 112 -18.43 -1.64 29.83
CA LEU A 112 -19.55 -1.44 30.74
C LEU A 112 -19.44 -2.53 31.80
N LEU A 113 -18.83 -2.17 32.93
CA LEU A 113 -19.03 -2.87 34.19
C LEU A 113 -20.33 -2.31 34.81
N PRO A 114 -21.34 -3.13 35.08
CA PRO A 114 -22.41 -2.75 36.01
C PRO A 114 -21.90 -2.94 37.45
N GLY A 115 -22.10 -1.91 38.27
CA GLY A 115 -22.07 -2.02 39.73
C GLY A 115 -23.43 -2.44 40.28
#